data_AF-A0A955N9N9-F1
#
_entry.id   AF-A0A955N9N9-F1
#
_cell.length_a   1.000
_cell.length_b   1.000
_cell.length_c   1.000
_cell.angle_alpha   90.00
_cell.angle_beta   90.00
_cell.angle_gamma   90.00
#
_symmetry.space_group_name_H-M   'P 1'
#
loop_
_entity.id
_entity.type
_entity.pdbx_description
1 polymer ?
#
loop_
_entity_poly.entity_id
_entity_poly.type
_entity_poly.pdbx_seq_one_letter_code
_entity_poly.pdbx_strand_id
1 'polypeptide(L)'
;CRVQDEPPDEVTVAFYDRILALTNEDVFHLGQWALLTVRSAGDDSFNNVIAYQWTADRDWRLVVVNLSPMVAQAYIRLNGALGMESHTSLNYTLYDQFSDLSFEGRRKDLIQGGLYVRLEPFGCHIFSLEDGVVEKGNGGKK
;
A
#
# COMPACT_ATOMS: atom_id res chain seq x y z
N CYS A 1 19.46 29.36 28.58
CA CYS A 1 18.65 28.26 29.14
C CYS A 1 18.60 27.14 28.11
N ARG A 2 19.11 25.94 28.40
CA ARG A 2 18.86 24.75 27.57
C ARG A 2 17.52 24.19 28.03
N VAL A 3 16.57 24.05 27.12
CA VAL A 3 15.35 23.26 27.33
C VAL A 3 15.79 21.85 27.74
N GLN A 4 15.13 21.26 28.73
CA GLN A 4 15.39 19.86 29.08
C GLN A 4 14.96 18.98 27.91
N ASP A 5 15.83 18.06 27.50
CA ASP A 5 15.49 17.07 26.48
C ASP A 5 14.37 16.18 27.03
N GLU A 6 13.22 16.19 26.35
CA GLU A 6 12.11 15.30 26.65
C GLU A 6 12.56 13.85 26.40
N PRO A 7 12.34 12.93 27.36
CA PRO A 7 12.70 11.53 27.14
C PRO A 7 11.94 11.00 25.93
N PRO A 8 12.61 10.26 25.02
CA PRO A 8 11.98 9.81 23.80
C PRO A 8 10.81 8.88 24.11
N ASP A 9 9.68 9.13 23.46
CA ASP A 9 8.53 8.23 23.48
C ASP A 9 8.87 6.97 22.68
N GLU A 10 8.95 5.82 23.35
CA GLU A 10 9.39 4.55 22.74
C GLU A 10 8.50 4.09 21.58
N VAL A 11 7.20 4.39 21.64
CA VAL A 11 6.24 4.07 20.57
C VAL A 11 6.55 4.87 19.31
N THR A 12 6.81 6.17 19.48
CA THR A 12 7.18 7.07 18.39
C THR A 12 8.52 6.66 17.78
N VAL A 13 9.51 6.30 18.60
CA VAL A 13 10.81 5.80 18.10
C VAL A 13 10.62 4.53 17.27
N ALA A 14 9.91 3.52 17.80
CA ALA A 14 9.67 2.27 17.08
C ALA A 14 8.90 2.48 15.76
N PHE A 15 7.95 3.41 15.75
CA PHE A 15 7.24 3.81 14.53
C PHE A 15 8.20 4.39 13.49
N TYR A 16 9.05 5.35 13.87
CA TYR A 16 10.03 5.95 12.96
C TYR A 16 11.08 4.96 12.49
N ASP A 17 11.59 4.10 13.37
CA ASP A 17 12.54 3.06 13.00
C ASP A 17 11.96 2.14 11.93
N ARG A 18 10.69 1.72 12.07
CA ARG A 18 10.00 0.90 11.06
C ARG A 18 9.83 1.65 9.74
N ILE A 19 9.40 2.92 9.77
CA ILE A 19 9.15 3.69 8.55
C ILE A 19 10.46 4.02 7.82
N LEU A 20 11.53 4.37 8.55
CA LEU A 20 12.83 4.69 7.97
C LEU A 20 13.49 3.44 7.37
N ALA A 21 13.34 2.28 8.02
CA ALA A 21 13.80 1.02 7.46
C ALA A 21 13.08 0.68 6.14
N LEU A 22 11.74 0.81 6.10
CA LEU A 22 10.94 0.53 4.90
C LEU A 22 11.21 1.51 3.75
N THR A 23 11.30 2.80 4.07
CA THR A 23 11.49 3.85 3.05
C THR A 23 12.92 3.89 2.50
N ASN A 24 13.86 3.15 3.09
CA ASN A 24 15.22 2.98 2.59
C ASN A 24 15.33 1.93 1.46
N GLU A 25 14.23 1.31 1.05
CA GLU A 25 14.19 0.43 -0.12
C GLU A 25 14.37 1.21 -1.43
N ASP A 26 15.12 0.65 -2.39
CA ASP A 26 15.44 1.29 -3.67
C ASP A 26 14.22 1.79 -4.45
N VAL A 27 13.07 1.12 -4.32
CA VAL A 27 11.82 1.51 -4.98
C VAL A 27 11.34 2.93 -4.60
N PHE A 28 11.60 3.38 -3.37
CA PHE A 28 11.24 4.73 -2.93
C PHE A 28 12.22 5.81 -3.40
N HIS A 29 13.43 5.42 -3.78
CA HIS A 29 14.50 6.34 -4.20
C HIS A 29 14.67 6.39 -5.72
N LEU A 30 14.55 5.25 -6.39
CA LEU A 30 14.81 5.06 -7.83
C LEU A 30 13.53 4.80 -8.62
N GLY A 31 12.43 4.43 -7.95
CA GLY A 31 11.16 4.15 -8.59
C GLY A 31 10.44 5.39 -9.09
N GLN A 32 9.62 5.20 -10.11
CA GLN A 32 8.74 6.24 -10.63
C GLN A 32 7.57 6.45 -9.66
N TRP A 33 7.43 7.67 -9.18
CA TRP A 33 6.32 8.09 -8.32
C TRP A 33 5.13 8.58 -9.14
N ALA A 34 3.92 8.24 -8.67
CA ALA A 34 2.67 8.79 -9.19
C ALA A 34 1.65 9.03 -8.07
N LEU A 35 1.02 10.22 -8.07
CA LEU A 35 -0.18 10.49 -7.28
C LEU A 35 -1.38 9.76 -7.90
N LEU A 36 -2.09 8.98 -7.09
CA LEU A 36 -3.25 8.22 -7.53
C LEU A 36 -4.55 8.98 -7.32
N THR A 37 -5.56 8.61 -8.11
CA THR A 37 -6.92 9.11 -7.91
C THR A 37 -7.60 8.34 -6.78
N VAL A 38 -8.06 9.09 -5.78
CA VAL A 38 -8.88 8.60 -4.66
C VAL A 38 -10.36 8.85 -4.97
N ARG A 39 -11.22 7.87 -4.73
CA ARG A 39 -12.66 7.93 -4.97
C ARG A 39 -13.44 7.66 -3.68
N SER A 40 -14.64 8.24 -3.60
CA SER A 40 -15.57 7.98 -2.51
C SER A 40 -15.92 6.49 -2.42
N ALA A 41 -15.97 5.98 -1.19
CA ALA A 41 -16.49 4.65 -0.87
C ALA A 41 -17.91 4.68 -0.28
N GLY A 42 -18.63 5.80 -0.46
CA GLY A 42 -19.98 6.00 0.07
C GLY A 42 -20.11 7.17 1.05
N ASP A 43 -19.00 7.81 1.41
CA ASP A 43 -18.97 9.04 2.22
C ASP A 43 -17.94 10.05 1.67
N ASP A 44 -17.79 11.18 2.36
CA ASP A 44 -16.85 12.26 2.01
C ASP A 44 -15.48 12.12 2.69
N SER A 45 -15.26 11.07 3.48
CA SER A 45 -14.00 10.86 4.23
C SER A 45 -12.81 10.60 3.31
N PHE A 46 -13.07 10.16 2.07
CA PHE A 46 -12.05 9.96 1.03
C PHE A 46 -11.22 11.23 0.73
N ASN A 47 -11.77 12.42 0.96
CA ASN A 47 -11.04 13.68 0.76
C ASN A 47 -9.85 13.84 1.74
N ASN A 48 -9.86 13.08 2.84
CA ASN A 48 -8.79 13.05 3.81
C ASN A 48 -7.72 11.99 3.49
N VAL A 49 -7.92 11.22 2.42
CA VAL A 49 -7.03 10.13 2.03
C VAL A 49 -6.17 10.58 0.87
N ILE A 50 -4.86 10.36 0.98
CA ILE A 50 -3.91 10.51 -0.12
C ILE A 50 -3.28 9.16 -0.44
N ALA A 51 -3.06 8.90 -1.73
CA ALA A 51 -2.50 7.64 -2.20
C ALA A 51 -1.42 7.88 -3.26
N TYR A 52 -0.30 7.21 -3.09
CA TYR A 52 0.86 7.30 -3.95
C TYR A 52 1.29 5.91 -4.40
N GLN A 53 1.68 5.80 -5.66
CA GLN A 53 2.24 4.59 -6.24
C GLN A 53 3.71 4.82 -6.59
N TRP A 54 4.57 3.87 -6.22
CA TRP A 54 5.92 3.77 -6.75
C TRP A 54 6.05 2.51 -7.59
N THR A 55 6.73 2.64 -8.72
CA THR A 55 7.05 1.52 -9.61
C THR A 55 8.50 1.56 -10.04
N ALA A 56 9.25 0.50 -9.77
CA ALA A 56 10.58 0.22 -10.31
C ALA A 56 10.55 -1.16 -10.99
N ASP A 57 11.48 -1.47 -11.90
CA ASP A 57 11.47 -2.65 -12.78
C ASP A 57 10.69 -3.88 -12.29
N ARG A 58 10.99 -4.38 -11.09
CA ARG A 58 10.31 -5.52 -10.47
C ARG A 58 9.58 -5.22 -9.17
N ASP A 59 9.61 -3.97 -8.73
CA ASP A 59 9.06 -3.53 -7.47
C ASP A 59 7.88 -2.60 -7.65
N TRP A 60 6.89 -2.81 -6.81
CA TRP A 60 5.70 -1.98 -6.74
C TRP A 60 5.39 -1.67 -5.29
N ARG A 61 5.09 -0.41 -4.99
CA ARG A 61 4.63 0.03 -3.68
C ARG A 61 3.41 0.92 -3.83
N LEU A 62 2.45 0.76 -2.93
CA LEU A 62 1.33 1.67 -2.76
C LEU A 62 1.29 2.16 -1.33
N VAL A 63 1.43 3.46 -1.15
CA VAL A 63 1.30 4.11 0.15
C VAL A 63 -0.03 4.84 0.19
N VAL A 64 -0.83 4.58 1.22
CA VAL A 64 -2.09 5.26 1.44
C VAL A 64 -2.10 5.82 2.86
N VAL A 65 -2.42 7.11 3.01
CA VAL A 65 -2.37 7.80 4.30
C VAL A 65 -3.68 8.55 4.53
N ASN A 66 -4.21 8.43 5.75
CA ASN A 66 -5.28 9.28 6.24
C ASN A 66 -4.66 10.51 6.94
N LEU A 67 -4.97 11.70 6.44
CA LEU A 67 -4.45 12.97 6.97
C LEU A 67 -5.37 13.61 8.03
N SER A 68 -6.43 12.89 8.46
CA SER A 68 -7.42 13.41 9.40
C SER A 68 -7.43 12.64 10.73
N PRO A 69 -7.92 13.29 11.81
CA PRO A 69 -8.14 12.63 13.10
C PRO A 69 -9.41 11.76 13.12
N MET A 70 -10.07 11.55 11.98
CA MET A 70 -11.27 10.72 11.85
C MET A 70 -10.95 9.47 11.03
N VAL A 71 -11.71 8.39 11.23
CA VAL A 71 -11.64 7.22 10.35
C VAL A 71 -11.98 7.65 8.93
N ALA A 72 -11.22 7.16 7.95
CA ALA A 72 -11.45 7.44 6.54
C ALA A 72 -11.52 6.16 5.70
N GLN A 73 -12.34 6.18 4.67
CA GLN A 73 -12.46 5.10 3.69
C GLN A 73 -12.49 5.63 2.27
N ALA A 74 -11.90 4.86 1.35
CA ALA A 74 -11.80 5.26 -0.04
C ALA A 74 -11.60 4.07 -0.97
N TYR A 75 -11.86 4.30 -2.27
CA TYR A 75 -11.38 3.46 -3.36
C TYR A 75 -10.19 4.11 -4.04
N ILE A 76 -9.06 3.42 -4.10
CA ILE A 76 -7.84 3.87 -4.74
C ILE A 76 -7.76 3.31 -6.16
N ARG A 77 -7.74 4.20 -7.15
CA ARG A 77 -7.57 3.78 -8.55
C ARG A 77 -6.08 3.55 -8.82
N LEU A 78 -5.70 2.28 -8.95
CA LEU A 78 -4.34 1.89 -9.30
C LEU A 78 -4.05 2.22 -10.75
N ASN A 79 -2.81 2.63 -11.05
CA ASN A 79 -2.41 2.89 -12.42
C ASN A 79 -2.17 1.58 -13.17
N GLY A 80 -2.54 1.54 -14.45
CA GLY A 80 -2.71 0.30 -15.24
C GLY A 80 -1.46 -0.55 -15.44
N ALA A 81 -0.28 -0.03 -15.12
CA ALA A 81 0.95 -0.80 -14.97
C ALA A 81 1.20 -1.05 -13.48
N LEU A 82 0.66 -2.15 -12.94
CA LEU A 82 1.05 -2.69 -11.62
C LEU A 82 2.49 -3.23 -11.68
N GLY A 83 3.46 -2.38 -12.03
CA GLY A 83 4.87 -2.74 -12.23
C GLY A 83 5.07 -3.61 -13.48
N MET A 84 4.91 -3.04 -14.68
CA MET A 84 5.06 -3.80 -15.94
C MET A 84 6.49 -4.30 -16.14
N GLU A 85 6.70 -5.60 -15.84
CA GLU A 85 7.33 -6.65 -16.66
C GLU A 85 7.41 -7.96 -15.84
N SER A 86 7.58 -7.86 -14.52
CA SER A 86 7.67 -9.02 -13.60
C SER A 86 6.32 -9.64 -13.24
N HIS A 87 5.30 -8.82 -13.03
CA HIS A 87 4.01 -9.28 -12.52
C HIS A 87 3.06 -9.66 -13.64
N THR A 88 3.02 -10.94 -14.00
CA THR A 88 2.14 -11.47 -15.07
C THR A 88 0.98 -12.31 -14.55
N SER A 89 0.93 -12.54 -13.23
CA SER A 89 -0.13 -13.33 -12.60
C SER A 89 -1.52 -12.70 -12.75
N LEU A 90 -2.53 -13.57 -12.83
CA LEU A 90 -3.94 -13.16 -12.85
C LEU A 90 -4.46 -12.75 -11.46
N ASN A 91 -3.81 -13.26 -10.42
CA ASN A 91 -4.11 -13.00 -9.01
C ASN A 91 -2.88 -12.37 -8.36
N TYR A 92 -3.13 -11.38 -7.51
CA TYR A 92 -2.11 -10.73 -6.70
C TYR A 92 -2.48 -10.77 -5.25
N THR A 93 -1.45 -10.78 -4.41
CA THR A 93 -1.59 -10.51 -2.99
C THR A 93 -0.89 -9.19 -2.69
N LEU A 94 -1.64 -8.28 -2.07
CA LEU A 94 -1.16 -7.01 -1.57
C LEU A 94 -0.84 -7.17 -0.09
N TYR A 95 0.43 -7.07 0.29
CA TYR A 95 0.87 -7.22 1.67
C TYR A 95 1.16 -5.86 2.28
N ASP A 96 0.48 -5.53 3.37
CA ASP A 96 0.76 -4.31 4.13
C ASP A 96 1.97 -4.54 5.03
N GLN A 97 3.06 -3.88 4.65
CA GLN A 97 4.32 -3.91 5.38
C GLN A 97 4.24 -3.23 6.75
N PHE A 98 3.15 -2.51 7.03
CA PHE A 98 2.95 -1.80 8.29
C PHE A 98 1.97 -2.49 9.24
N SER A 99 1.00 -3.25 8.74
CA SER A 99 -0.06 -3.85 9.56
C SER A 99 -0.16 -5.38 9.47
N ASP A 100 0.77 -6.03 8.78
CA ASP A 100 0.80 -7.49 8.52
C ASP A 100 -0.52 -8.01 7.87
N LEU A 101 -1.34 -7.11 7.34
CA LEU A 101 -2.57 -7.44 6.62
C LEU A 101 -2.25 -7.81 5.18
N SER A 102 -2.93 -8.82 4.64
CA SER A 102 -2.81 -9.20 3.23
C SER A 102 -4.17 -9.17 2.54
N PHE A 103 -4.22 -8.62 1.33
CA PHE A 103 -5.42 -8.59 0.49
C PHE A 103 -5.19 -9.34 -0.81
N GLU A 104 -6.01 -10.35 -1.08
CA GLU A 104 -5.99 -11.08 -2.34
C GLU A 104 -6.98 -10.49 -3.33
N GLY A 105 -6.54 -10.27 -4.57
CA GLY A 105 -7.37 -9.69 -5.60
C GLY A 105 -6.99 -10.15 -7.01
N ARG A 106 -7.99 -10.29 -7.88
CA ARG A 106 -7.73 -10.50 -9.31
C ARG A 106 -7.20 -9.20 -9.91
N ARG A 107 -6.16 -9.31 -10.74
CA ARG A 107 -5.55 -8.17 -11.45
C ARG A 107 -6.57 -7.28 -12.13
N LYS A 108 -7.52 -7.88 -12.84
CA LYS A 108 -8.56 -7.15 -13.58
C LYS A 108 -9.45 -6.32 -12.64
N ASP A 109 -9.81 -6.87 -11.50
CA ASP A 109 -10.70 -6.22 -10.53
C ASP A 109 -9.97 -5.08 -9.84
N LEU A 110 -8.69 -5.26 -9.49
CA LEU A 110 -7.84 -4.21 -8.91
C LEU A 110 -7.64 -3.03 -9.88
N ILE A 111 -7.45 -3.31 -11.17
CA ILE A 111 -7.26 -2.26 -12.19
C ILE A 111 -8.58 -1.54 -12.52
N GLN A 112 -9.70 -2.26 -12.59
CA GLN A 112 -10.99 -1.70 -13.00
C GLN A 112 -11.76 -1.07 -11.83
N GLY A 113 -11.84 -1.77 -10.70
CA GLY A 113 -12.58 -1.37 -9.50
C GLY A 113 -11.75 -0.53 -8.53
N GLY A 114 -10.43 -0.66 -8.55
CA GLY A 114 -9.55 -0.06 -7.56
C GLY A 114 -9.48 -0.87 -6.27
N LEU A 115 -8.65 -0.41 -5.33
CA LEU A 115 -8.48 -1.01 -4.02
C LEU A 115 -9.32 -0.28 -2.98
N TYR A 116 -10.21 -0.99 -2.28
CA TYR A 116 -10.89 -0.44 -1.11
C TYR A 116 -9.93 -0.39 0.08
N VAL A 117 -9.92 0.74 0.79
CA VAL A 117 -9.14 0.92 2.00
C VAL A 117 -9.99 1.57 3.09
N ARG A 118 -9.75 1.16 4.33
CA ARG A 118 -10.25 1.80 5.54
C ARG A 118 -9.05 2.05 6.46
N LEU A 119 -8.91 3.28 6.92
CA LEU A 119 -7.77 3.77 7.69
C LEU A 119 -8.28 4.39 8.99
N GLU A 120 -7.65 4.02 10.09
CA GLU A 120 -7.86 4.66 11.40
C GLU A 120 -7.32 6.11 11.38
N PRO A 121 -7.63 6.95 12.39
CA PRO A 121 -7.09 8.31 12.49
C PRO A 121 -5.57 8.36 12.33
N PHE A 122 -5.08 9.20 11.41
CA PHE A 122 -3.65 9.30 11.05
C PHE A 122 -2.99 7.98 10.63
N GLY A 123 -3.78 6.95 10.31
CA GLY A 123 -3.29 5.65 9.89
C GLY A 123 -2.75 5.67 8.47
N CYS A 124 -1.90 4.68 8.18
CA CYS A 124 -1.37 4.44 6.85
C CYS A 124 -1.31 2.95 6.54
N HIS A 125 -1.39 2.62 5.25
CA HIS A 125 -1.11 1.30 4.71
C HIS A 125 0.03 1.41 3.69
N ILE A 126 1.00 0.51 3.73
CA ILE A 126 2.11 0.45 2.77
C ILE A 126 2.10 -0.93 2.13
N PHE A 127 1.48 -1.04 0.97
CA PHE A 127 1.35 -2.31 0.26
C PHE A 127 2.56 -2.59 -0.62
N SER A 128 3.12 -3.79 -0.50
CA SER A 128 3.86 -4.46 -1.57
C SER A 128 2.93 -5.37 -2.36
N LEU A 129 3.34 -5.74 -3.58
CA LEU A 129 2.58 -6.63 -4.45
C LEU A 129 3.39 -7.88 -4.73
N GLU A 130 2.75 -9.03 -4.51
CA GLU A 130 3.32 -10.33 -4.82
C GLU A 130 2.41 -11.10 -5.79
N ASP A 131 3.03 -11.90 -6.65
CA ASP A 131 2.32 -12.79 -7.55
C ASP A 131 1.66 -13.91 -6.76
N GLY A 132 0.34 -14.05 -6.90
CA GLY A 132 -0.37 -15.19 -6.31
C GLY A 132 0.15 -16.48 -6.93
N VAL A 133 0.51 -17.46 -6.09
CA VAL A 133 0.94 -18.78 -6.56
C VAL A 133 -0.21 -19.41 -7.34
N VAL A 134 -0.01 -19.66 -8.63
CA VAL A 134 -0.90 -20.52 -9.41
C VAL A 134 -0.71 -21.93 -8.85
N GLU A 135 -1.62 -22.40 -7.99
CA GLU A 135 -1.71 -23.83 -7.74
C GLU A 135 -1.91 -24.52 -9.08
N LYS A 136 -0.87 -25.19 -9.58
CA LYS A 136 -0.99 -26.08 -10.72
C LYS A 136 -1.92 -27.20 -10.29
N GLY A 137 -3.20 -27.06 -10.62
CA GLY A 137 -4.20 -28.10 -10.49
C GLY A 137 -3.62 -29.39 -11.05
N ASN A 138 -3.38 -30.33 -10.15
CA ASN A 138 -2.79 -31.61 -10.43
C ASN A 138 -3.68 -32.30 -11.48
N GLY A 139 -3.14 -32.50 -12.68
CA GLY A 139 -3.76 -33.30 -13.73
C GLY A 139 -3.86 -34.75 -13.28
N GLY A 140 -4.89 -35.05 -12.50
CA GLY A 140 -5.29 -36.40 -12.14
C GLY A 140 -5.86 -37.10 -13.35
N LYS A 141 -5.00 -37.86 -14.05
CA LYS A 141 -5.41 -38.95 -14.94
C LYS A 141 -6.48 -39.81 -14.25
N LYS A 142 -7.60 -40.04 -14.92
CA LYS A 142 -8.18 -41.36 -15.20
C LYS A 142 -9.26 -41.23 -16.26
#